data_AF-A0A353QXB0-F1
#
_entry.id   AF-A0A353QXB0-F1
#
_cell.length_a   1.000
_cell.length_b   1.000
_cell.length_c   1.000
_cell.angle_alpha   90.00
_cell.angle_beta   90.00
_cell.angle_gamma   90.00
#
_symmetry.space_group_name_H-M   'P 1'
#
loop_
_entity.id
_entity.type
_entity.pdbx_description
1 polymer ?
#
loop_
_entity_poly.entity_id
_entity_poly.type
_entity_poly.pdbx_seq_one_letter_code
_entity_poly.pdbx_strand_id
1 'polypeptide(L)'
;MLEKIILIRNLFYKCTLISFVYFIFVSLFYMFNKEWAANFSANLYNINNENFYLILIYFLGWMKIFTFYVFLVPALALHWTAYKLKKDQK
;
A
#
# COMPACT_ATOMS: atom_id res chain seq x y z
N MET A 1 -6.22 28.28 0.08
CA MET A 1 -5.64 27.21 0.93
C MET A 1 -6.55 25.98 1.00
N LEU A 2 -7.87 26.18 1.23
CA LEU A 2 -8.90 25.13 1.25
C LEU A 2 -8.97 24.28 -0.03
N GLU A 3 -8.86 24.89 -1.21
CA GLU A 3 -8.88 24.19 -2.50
C GLU A 3 -7.71 23.21 -2.67
N LYS A 4 -6.50 23.61 -2.24
CA LYS A 4 -5.31 22.75 -2.28
C LYS A 4 -5.51 21.48 -1.43
N ILE A 5 -6.15 21.64 -0.27
CA ILE A 5 -6.47 20.55 0.65
C ILE A 5 -7.50 19.58 0.04
N ILE A 6 -8.54 20.09 -0.63
CA ILE A 6 -9.56 19.26 -1.30
C ILE A 6 -8.94 18.46 -2.45
N LEU A 7 -8.04 19.07 -3.21
CA LEU A 7 -7.34 18.42 -4.32
C LEU A 7 -6.44 17.29 -3.82
N ILE A 8 -5.66 17.55 -2.77
CA ILE A 8 -4.82 16.55 -2.08
C ILE A 8 -5.67 15.39 -1.57
N ARG A 9 -6.81 15.65 -0.93
CA ARG A 9 -7.73 14.61 -0.45
C ARG A 9 -8.25 13.73 -1.59
N ASN A 10 -8.63 14.33 -2.71
CA ASN A 10 -9.19 13.60 -3.84
C ASN A 10 -8.12 12.76 -4.55
N LEU A 11 -6.89 13.29 -4.65
CA LEU A 11 -5.73 12.55 -5.13
C LEU A 11 -5.45 11.33 -4.24
N PHE A 12 -5.39 11.55 -2.92
CA PHE A 12 -5.18 10.49 -1.94
C PHE A 12 -6.24 9.39 -2.04
N TYR A 13 -7.51 9.75 -2.15
CA TYR A 13 -8.61 8.77 -2.29
C TYR A 13 -8.47 7.92 -3.55
N LYS A 14 -8.14 8.55 -4.69
CA LYS A 14 -7.90 7.85 -5.95
C LYS A 14 -6.68 6.93 -5.85
N CYS A 15 -5.58 7.40 -5.28
CA CYS A 15 -4.38 6.60 -5.05
C CYS A 15 -4.69 5.38 -4.17
N THR A 16 -5.44 5.54 -3.07
CA THR A 16 -5.86 4.42 -2.23
C THR A 16 -6.66 3.39 -3.00
N LEU A 17 -7.63 3.83 -3.80
CA LEU A 17 -8.50 2.93 -4.56
C LEU A 17 -7.70 2.14 -5.60
N ILE A 18 -6.78 2.81 -6.32
CA ILE A 18 -5.87 2.16 -7.28
C ILE A 18 -4.95 1.15 -6.57
N SER A 19 -4.33 1.55 -5.45
CA SER A 19 -3.45 0.67 -4.66
C SER A 19 -4.20 -0.54 -4.11
N PHE A 20 -5.45 -0.37 -3.70
CA PHE A 20 -6.29 -1.46 -3.19
C PHE A 20 -6.66 -2.46 -4.28
N VAL A 21 -7.06 -1.98 -5.46
CA VAL A 21 -7.33 -2.85 -6.62
C VAL A 21 -6.06 -3.59 -7.04
N TYR A 22 -4.91 -2.91 -7.08
CA TYR A 22 -3.63 -3.53 -7.39
C TYR A 22 -3.26 -4.61 -6.35
N PHE A 23 -3.48 -4.34 -5.07
CA PHE A 23 -3.24 -5.31 -4.00
C PHE A 23 -4.08 -6.58 -4.16
N ILE A 24 -5.37 -6.45 -4.48
CA ILE A 24 -6.25 -7.59 -4.77
C ILE A 24 -5.71 -8.39 -5.97
N PHE A 25 -5.33 -7.70 -7.04
CA PHE A 25 -4.83 -8.34 -8.25
C PHE A 25 -3.54 -9.14 -7.99
N VAL A 26 -2.58 -8.55 -7.28
CA VAL A 26 -1.32 -9.23 -6.90
C VAL A 26 -1.60 -10.42 -5.98
N SER A 27 -2.51 -10.28 -5.02
CA SER A 27 -2.87 -11.36 -4.10
C SER A 27 -3.50 -12.54 -4.85
N LEU A 28 -4.41 -12.27 -5.78
CA LEU A 28 -5.00 -13.30 -6.64
C LEU A 28 -3.94 -13.96 -7.53
N PHE A 29 -3.08 -13.17 -8.17
CA PHE A 29 -1.99 -13.69 -8.99
C PHE A 29 -1.08 -14.62 -8.20
N TYR A 30 -0.74 -14.27 -6.96
CA TYR A 30 0.05 -15.10 -6.07
C TYR A 30 -0.68 -16.39 -5.66
N MET A 31 -1.99 -16.31 -5.39
CA MET A 31 -2.81 -17.49 -5.06
C MET A 31 -2.92 -18.49 -6.22
N PHE A 32 -2.91 -18.03 -7.47
CA PHE A 32 -2.96 -18.91 -8.65
C PHE A 32 -1.57 -19.42 -9.06
N ASN A 33 -0.49 -18.70 -8.76
CA ASN A 33 0.88 -19.05 -9.14
C ASN A 33 1.73 -19.53 -7.95
N LYS A 34 1.16 -20.43 -7.13
CA LYS A 34 1.82 -20.94 -5.92
C LYS A 34 3.17 -21.62 -6.19
N GLU A 35 3.30 -22.32 -7.31
CA GLU A 35 4.55 -23.00 -7.69
C GLU A 35 5.65 -22.00 -8.03
N TRP A 36 5.30 -20.92 -8.73
CA TRP A 36 6.23 -19.83 -9.02
C TRP A 36 6.67 -19.13 -7.73
N ALA A 37 5.71 -18.86 -6.83
CA ALA A 37 5.97 -18.30 -5.51
C ALA A 37 6.90 -19.19 -4.66
N ALA A 38 6.69 -20.50 -4.67
CA ALA A 38 7.52 -21.47 -3.96
C ALA A 38 8.95 -21.51 -4.53
N ASN A 39 9.10 -21.55 -5.86
CA ASN A 39 10.41 -21.50 -6.50
C ASN A 39 11.15 -20.18 -6.23
N PHE A 40 10.43 -19.05 -6.25
CA PHE A 40 10.99 -17.76 -5.91
C PHE A 40 11.47 -17.71 -4.45
N SER A 41 10.69 -18.26 -3.52
CA SER A 41 11.08 -18.40 -2.12
C SER A 41 12.31 -19.30 -1.94
N ALA A 42 12.39 -20.42 -2.67
CA ALA A 42 13.54 -21.32 -2.62
C ALA A 42 14.82 -20.64 -3.14
N ASN A 43 14.71 -19.85 -4.21
CA ASN A 43 15.83 -19.07 -4.73
C ASN A 43 16.29 -17.98 -3.76
N LEU A 44 15.36 -17.32 -3.06
CA LEU A 44 15.67 -16.33 -2.02
C LEU A 44 16.49 -16.90 -0.87
N TYR A 45 16.24 -18.16 -0.48
CA TYR A 45 17.02 -18.84 0.56
C TYR A 45 18.46 -19.18 0.13
N ASN A 46 18.72 -19.24 -1.18
CA ASN A 46 20.02 -19.58 -1.73
C ASN A 46 20.83 -18.32 -2.15
N ILE A 47 20.38 -17.13 -1.73
CA ILE A 47 21.03 -15.85 -2.05
C ILE A 47 22.24 -15.62 -1.14
N ASN A 48 23.33 -15.16 -1.74
CA ASN A 48 24.54 -14.78 -1.02
C ASN A 48 24.25 -13.65 -0.01
N ASN A 49 24.90 -13.67 1.16
CA ASN A 49 24.57 -12.79 2.29
C ASN A 49 24.48 -11.29 1.92
N GLU A 50 25.40 -10.80 1.08
CA GLU A 50 25.42 -9.40 0.64
C GLU A 50 24.16 -8.99 -0.13
N ASN A 51 23.68 -9.86 -1.02
CA ASN A 51 22.48 -9.64 -1.82
C ASN A 51 21.21 -9.77 -0.96
N PHE A 52 21.23 -10.62 0.06
CA PHE A 52 20.12 -10.77 0.99
C PHE A 52 19.86 -9.47 1.77
N TYR A 53 20.91 -8.82 2.29
CA TYR A 53 20.77 -7.53 2.99
C TYR A 53 20.20 -6.44 2.10
N LEU A 54 20.62 -6.36 0.84
CA LEU A 54 20.06 -5.42 -0.14
C LEU A 54 18.57 -5.67 -0.35
N ILE A 55 18.17 -6.93 -0.58
CA ILE A 55 16.76 -7.32 -0.75
C ILE A 55 15.94 -6.96 0.50
N LEU A 56 16.48 -7.18 1.70
CA LEU A 56 15.81 -6.86 2.95
C LEU A 56 15.61 -5.36 3.13
N ILE A 57 16.60 -4.54 2.80
CA ILE A 57 16.50 -3.07 2.81
C ILE A 57 15.42 -2.60 1.82
N TYR A 58 15.44 -3.13 0.60
CA TYR A 58 14.41 -2.81 -0.39
C TYR A 58 13.02 -3.22 0.13
N PHE A 59 12.88 -4.45 0.63
CA PHE A 59 11.62 -4.95 1.18
C PHE A 59 11.09 -4.04 2.29
N LEU A 60 11.91 -3.68 3.27
CA LEU A 60 11.51 -2.76 4.35
C LEU A 60 11.15 -1.37 3.83
N GLY A 61 11.89 -0.86 2.83
CA GLY A 61 11.57 0.41 2.16
C GLY A 61 10.20 0.39 1.48
N TRP A 62 9.93 -0.67 0.71
CA TRP A 62 8.64 -0.89 0.07
C TRP A 62 7.51 -1.06 1.08
N MET A 63 7.74 -1.80 2.18
CA MET A 63 6.77 -1.98 3.25
C MET A 63 6.40 -0.66 3.94
N LYS A 64 7.36 0.26 4.13
CA LYS A 64 7.08 1.60 4.66
C LYS A 64 6.17 2.38 3.70
N ILE A 65 6.52 2.44 2.42
CA ILE A 65 5.70 3.13 1.39
C ILE A 65 4.30 2.51 1.34
N PHE A 66 4.21 1.19 1.31
CA PHE A 66 2.96 0.45 1.36
C PHE A 66 2.14 0.82 2.60
N THR A 67 2.77 0.88 3.77
CA THR A 67 2.08 1.22 5.02
C THR A 67 1.49 2.63 4.98
N PHE A 68 2.25 3.60 4.47
CA PHE A 68 1.78 4.97 4.30
C PHE A 68 0.59 5.04 3.34
N TYR A 69 0.69 4.44 2.15
CA TYR A 69 -0.35 4.55 1.13
C TYR A 69 -1.60 3.70 1.39
N VAL A 70 -1.45 2.53 2.01
CA VAL A 70 -2.54 1.58 2.23
C VAL A 70 -3.22 1.79 3.59
N PHE A 71 -2.53 2.30 4.60
CA PHE A 71 -3.13 2.53 5.92
C PHE A 71 -3.27 4.01 6.25
N LEU A 72 -2.18 4.80 6.19
CA LEU A 72 -2.22 6.19 6.64
C LEU A 72 -3.15 7.05 5.76
N VAL A 73 -3.02 6.93 4.44
CA VAL A 73 -3.81 7.71 3.49
C VAL A 73 -5.33 7.45 3.65
N PRO A 74 -5.82 6.20 3.59
CA PRO A 74 -7.24 5.94 3.83
C PRO A 74 -7.70 6.32 5.25
N ALA A 75 -6.88 6.12 6.29
CA ALA A 75 -7.24 6.52 7.64
C ALA A 75 -7.47 8.04 7.74
N LEU A 76 -6.60 8.85 7.12
CA LEU A 76 -6.77 10.30 7.04
C LEU A 76 -8.02 10.69 6.23
N ALA A 77 -8.26 10.00 5.11
CA ALA A 77 -9.44 10.23 4.29
C ALA A 77 -10.74 9.93 5.05
N LEU A 78 -10.80 8.81 5.76
CA LEU A 78 -11.94 8.41 6.60
C LEU A 78 -12.15 9.40 7.75
N HIS A 79 -11.08 9.75 8.47
CA HIS A 79 -11.13 10.73 9.55
C HIS A 79 -11.72 12.07 9.08
N TRP A 80 -11.27 12.57 7.92
CA TRP A 80 -11.83 13.80 7.35
C TRP A 80 -13.31 13.66 7.00
N THR A 81 -13.68 12.55 6.38
CA THR A 81 -15.08 12.29 5.98
C THR A 81 -15.99 12.25 7.19
N ALA A 82 -15.57 11.55 8.25
CA ALA A 82 -16.29 11.48 9.53
C ALA A 82 -16.42 12.85 10.21
N TYR A 83 -15.33 13.65 10.22
CA TYR A 83 -15.37 15.01 10.76
C TYR A 83 -16.36 15.91 10.00
N LYS A 84 -16.38 15.82 8.66
CA LYS A 84 -17.32 16.59 7.84
C LYS A 84 -18.77 16.21 8.12
N LEU A 85 -19.09 14.91 8.15
CA LEU A 85 -20.43 14.41 8.46
C LEU A 85 -20.91 14.89 9.84
N LYS A 86 -20.02 14.90 10.85
CA LYS A 86 -20.34 15.41 12.18
C LYS A 86 -20.60 16.92 12.21
N LYS A 87 -19.94 17.69 11.35
CA LYS A 87 -20.14 19.14 11.24
C LYS A 87 -21.46 19.48 10.53
N ASP A 88 -21.83 18.72 9.50
CA ASP A 88 -23.06 18.95 8.72
C ASP A 88 -24.34 18.53 9.50
N GLN A 89 -24.22 17.81 10.63
CA GLN A 89 -25.33 17.47 11.54
C GLN A 89 -25.51 18.44 12.73
N LYS A 90 -24.75 19.53 12.78
CA LYS A 90 -24.90 20.62 13.77
C LYS A 90 -25.38 21.89 13.09
#